data_AF-A0A840HV42-F1
#
_entry.id   AF-A0A840HV42-F1
#
_cell.length_a   1.000
_cell.length_b   1.000
_cell.length_c   1.000
_cell.angle_alpha   90.00
_cell.angle_beta   90.00
_cell.angle_gamma   90.00
#
_symmetry.space_group_name_H-M   'P 1'
#
loop_
_entity.id
_entity.type
_entity.pdbx_description
1 polymer ?
#
loop_
_entity_poly.entity_id
_entity_poly.type
_entity_poly.pdbx_seq_one_letter_code
_entity_poly.pdbx_strand_id
1 'polypeptide(L)'
;MAEAAEQLDAGLQQVEQHLEHAVTAEDMPHAGHAASTEASGAPEGHADPKALGLDATAWVSLAMLIFIAVLLWKKVPSAIGGALDKRIAGIREQLDEAAKLRAEAEALRAEYEAKLTAAAKEAEDMRARAEEEADHILAQAKQDATDLIGRRQKMAEDKIAAAERTAIAQVRARAAQAATAAAETLIAEHHDAASDKALVDSAIKGLGSLN
;
A
#
# COMPACT_ATOMS: atom_id res chain seq x y z
N MET A 1 7.10 -32.30 0.69
CA MET A 1 6.08 -33.32 1.03
C MET A 1 6.71 -34.66 1.40
N ALA A 2 7.76 -35.14 0.71
CA ALA A 2 8.47 -36.38 1.08
C ALA A 2 9.25 -36.28 2.41
N GLU A 3 9.88 -35.14 2.69
CA GLU A 3 10.69 -34.91 3.89
C GLU A 3 9.89 -34.91 5.20
N ALA A 4 8.60 -34.53 5.15
CA ALA A 4 7.71 -34.53 6.31
C ALA A 4 7.22 -35.94 6.66
N ALA A 5 7.17 -36.86 5.69
CA ALA A 5 6.82 -38.26 5.95
C ALA A 5 7.98 -39.03 6.59
N GLU A 6 9.22 -38.70 6.22
CA GLU A 6 10.44 -39.29 6.79
C GLU A 6 10.65 -38.88 8.26
N GLN A 7 10.34 -37.62 8.61
CA GLN A 7 10.40 -37.15 10.00
C GLN A 7 9.34 -37.79 10.91
N LEU A 8 8.18 -38.14 10.36
CA LEU A 8 7.11 -38.84 11.09
C LEU A 8 7.48 -40.31 11.34
N ASP A 9 8.10 -40.97 10.37
CA ASP A 9 8.60 -42.35 10.51
C ASP A 9 9.75 -42.44 11.52
N ALA A 10 10.70 -41.48 11.46
CA ALA A 10 11.78 -41.38 12.44
C ALA A 10 11.26 -41.11 13.87
N GLY A 11 10.21 -40.30 14.00
CA GLY A 11 9.56 -40.05 15.29
C GLY A 11 8.83 -41.28 15.86
N LEU A 12 8.19 -42.07 15.00
CA LEU A 12 7.53 -43.32 15.40
C LEU A 12 8.56 -44.39 15.80
N GLN A 13 9.66 -44.52 15.05
CA GLN A 13 10.75 -45.42 15.42
C GLN A 13 11.39 -45.05 16.77
N GLN A 14 11.52 -43.76 17.08
CA GLN A 14 11.97 -43.32 18.41
C GLN A 14 10.96 -43.68 19.50
N VAL A 15 9.66 -43.50 19.28
CA VAL A 15 8.65 -43.87 20.28
C VAL A 15 8.62 -45.38 20.51
N GLU A 16 8.78 -46.19 19.46
CA GLU A 16 8.80 -47.66 19.55
C GLU A 16 10.06 -48.18 20.25
N GLN A 17 11.21 -47.57 19.99
CA GLN A 17 12.48 -47.90 20.65
C GLN A 17 12.46 -47.54 22.15
N HIS A 18 11.74 -46.47 22.52
CA HIS A 18 11.51 -46.09 23.92
C HIS A 18 10.48 -47.00 24.62
N LEU A 19 9.52 -47.58 23.88
CA LEU A 19 8.55 -48.54 24.39
C LEU A 19 9.18 -49.93 24.63
N GLU A 20 10.05 -50.41 23.74
CA GLU A 20 10.79 -51.67 23.97
C GLU A 20 11.73 -51.57 25.18
N HIS A 21 12.39 -50.41 25.36
CA HIS A 21 13.23 -50.17 26.54
C HIS A 21 12.41 -50.06 27.84
N ALA A 22 11.15 -49.61 27.78
CA ALA A 22 10.25 -49.57 28.92
C ALA A 22 9.75 -50.98 29.29
N VAL A 23 9.44 -51.82 28.31
CA VAL A 23 8.99 -53.22 28.53
C VAL A 23 10.14 -54.11 29.03
N THR A 24 11.37 -53.89 28.57
CA THR A 24 12.55 -54.63 29.07
C THR A 24 12.94 -54.19 30.49
N ALA A 25 12.55 -52.98 30.92
CA ALA A 25 12.71 -52.51 32.29
C ALA A 25 11.62 -53.04 33.25
N GLU A 26 10.55 -53.65 32.73
CA GLU A 26 9.40 -54.15 33.50
C GLU A 26 9.58 -55.59 34.02
N ASP A 27 10.61 -56.33 33.57
CA ASP A 27 10.85 -57.74 33.96
C ASP A 27 12.16 -57.96 34.75
N MET A 28 12.68 -56.91 35.38
CA MET A 28 13.64 -57.09 36.49
C MET A 28 12.85 -57.43 37.76
N PRO A 29 13.29 -58.42 38.56
CA PRO A 29 12.65 -58.67 39.85
C PRO A 29 12.67 -57.36 40.62
N HIS A 30 11.48 -56.82 40.89
CA HIS A 30 11.31 -55.66 41.74
C HIS A 30 11.92 -56.02 43.10
N ALA A 31 13.21 -55.75 43.27
CA ALA A 31 13.82 -55.51 44.56
C ALA A 31 13.20 -54.20 45.03
N GLY A 32 11.97 -54.33 45.53
CA GLY A 32 11.23 -53.26 46.16
C GLY A 32 12.11 -52.68 47.25
N HIS A 33 12.77 -51.57 46.95
CA HIS A 33 13.19 -50.64 47.97
C HIS A 33 11.92 -49.91 48.41
N ALA A 34 11.06 -50.68 49.08
CA ALA A 34 10.19 -50.15 50.09
C ALA A 34 11.13 -49.42 51.05
N ALA A 35 11.11 -48.09 51.01
CA ALA A 35 11.43 -47.30 52.18
C ALA A 35 10.31 -47.55 53.20
N SER A 36 10.24 -48.78 53.70
CA SER A 36 9.48 -49.14 54.88
C SER A 36 10.17 -48.47 56.03
N THR A 37 9.47 -47.51 56.63
CA THR A 37 9.76 -47.05 57.98
C THR A 37 9.70 -48.30 58.88
N GLU A 38 10.87 -48.80 59.26
CA GLU A 38 10.96 -49.83 60.30
C GLU A 38 10.74 -49.12 61.64
N ALA A 39 9.47 -48.91 61.99
CA ALA A 39 9.05 -48.79 63.36
C ALA A 39 8.80 -50.21 63.87
N SER A 40 9.87 -50.90 64.29
CA SER A 40 9.76 -52.16 65.03
C SER A 40 9.34 -51.86 66.46
N GLY A 41 8.09 -52.21 66.79
CA GLY A 41 7.58 -52.21 68.14
C GLY A 41 7.16 -53.62 68.54
N ALA A 42 7.94 -54.24 69.43
CA ALA A 42 7.53 -55.27 70.40
C ALA A 42 8.67 -55.44 71.43
N PRO A 43 8.37 -55.81 72.69
CA PRO A 43 8.78 -55.05 73.87
C PRO A 43 10.13 -55.54 74.43
N GLU A 44 11.21 -54.96 73.94
CA GLU A 44 12.51 -55.03 74.61
C GLU A 44 12.54 -53.91 75.66
N GLY A 45 12.86 -54.26 76.90
CA GLY A 45 12.95 -53.31 78.02
C GLY A 45 13.99 -52.24 77.72
N HIS A 46 13.55 -51.14 77.12
CA HIS A 46 14.32 -49.91 77.02
C HIS A 46 14.50 -49.38 78.44
N ALA A 47 15.62 -49.73 79.06
CA ALA A 47 16.16 -48.95 80.16
C ALA A 47 16.33 -47.54 79.61
N ASP A 48 15.44 -46.62 79.99
CA ASP A 48 15.58 -45.20 79.67
C ASP A 48 16.99 -44.77 80.07
N PRO A 49 17.89 -44.39 79.13
CA PRO A 49 19.10 -43.68 79.51
C PRO A 49 18.66 -42.28 79.94
N LYS A 50 18.21 -42.14 81.18
CA LYS A 50 17.90 -40.86 81.79
C LYS A 50 19.20 -40.13 82.06
N ALA A 51 19.71 -39.40 81.08
CA ALA A 51 20.72 -38.39 81.32
C ALA A 51 20.04 -37.22 82.04
N LEU A 52 20.46 -36.93 83.29
CA LEU A 52 19.94 -35.81 84.09
C LEU A 52 18.41 -35.82 84.33
N GLY A 53 17.79 -37.01 84.47
CA GLY A 53 16.39 -37.15 84.91
C GLY A 53 15.31 -36.94 83.85
N LEU A 54 15.69 -36.85 82.57
CA LEU A 54 14.78 -36.67 81.44
C LEU A 54 14.83 -37.90 80.50
N ASP A 55 13.67 -38.30 79.97
CA ASP A 55 13.54 -39.43 79.05
C ASP A 55 14.13 -39.09 77.66
N ALA A 56 14.51 -40.10 76.88
CA ALA A 56 15.11 -39.91 75.56
C ALA A 56 14.21 -39.08 74.61
N THR A 57 12.90 -39.23 74.73
CA THR A 57 11.89 -38.44 74.00
C THR A 57 11.92 -36.95 74.39
N ALA A 58 12.19 -36.63 75.66
CA ALA A 58 12.33 -35.27 76.13
C ALA A 58 13.56 -34.59 75.52
N TRP A 59 14.70 -35.30 75.45
CA TRP A 59 15.91 -34.77 74.82
C TRP A 59 15.74 -34.58 73.29
N VAL A 60 15.07 -35.50 72.60
CA VAL A 60 14.72 -35.36 71.17
C VAL A 60 13.77 -34.18 70.95
N SER A 61 12.74 -34.02 71.80
CA SER A 61 11.82 -32.89 71.72
C SER A 61 12.52 -31.55 71.96
N LEU A 62 13.48 -31.51 72.89
CA LEU A 62 14.29 -30.33 73.18
C LEU A 62 15.23 -30.01 72.01
N ALA A 63 15.87 -31.01 71.42
CA ALA A 63 16.70 -30.84 70.22
C ALA A 63 15.87 -30.33 69.04
N MET A 64 14.65 -30.83 68.85
CA MET A 64 13.77 -30.37 67.78
C MET A 64 13.23 -28.96 68.04
N LEU A 65 12.94 -28.61 69.30
CA LEU A 65 12.60 -27.25 69.70
C LEU A 65 13.75 -26.27 69.42
N ILE A 66 14.98 -26.64 69.78
CA ILE A 66 16.17 -25.84 69.50
C ILE A 66 16.38 -25.69 67.99
N PHE A 67 16.20 -26.76 67.20
CA PHE A 67 16.29 -26.71 65.75
C PHE A 67 15.27 -25.75 65.12
N ILE A 68 14.00 -25.85 65.54
CA ILE A 68 12.94 -24.93 65.09
C ILE A 68 13.25 -23.49 65.53
N ALA A 69 13.72 -23.28 66.76
CA ALA A 69 14.11 -21.96 67.25
C ALA A 69 15.27 -21.37 66.41
N VAL A 70 16.27 -22.18 66.05
CA VAL A 70 17.38 -21.78 65.17
C VAL A 70 16.87 -21.45 63.76
N LEU A 71 15.95 -22.23 63.19
CA LEU A 71 15.35 -21.94 61.88
C LEU A 71 14.53 -20.64 61.87
N LEU A 72 13.79 -20.37 62.95
CA LEU A 72 13.07 -19.11 63.14
C LEU A 72 14.05 -17.94 63.31
N TRP A 73 15.13 -18.12 64.07
CA TRP A 73 16.14 -17.09 64.28
C TRP A 73 16.94 -16.78 63.01
N LYS A 74 17.22 -17.80 62.19
CA LYS A 74 17.81 -17.65 60.84
C LYS A 74 16.79 -17.20 59.78
N LYS A 75 15.52 -16.97 60.15
CA LYS A 75 14.43 -16.43 59.31
C LYS A 75 14.19 -17.23 58.02
N VAL A 76 14.41 -18.54 58.04
CA VAL A 76 14.15 -19.44 56.90
C VAL A 76 12.72 -19.32 56.35
N PRO A 77 11.64 -19.30 57.18
CA PRO A 77 10.28 -19.14 56.63
C PRO A 77 10.08 -17.79 55.94
N SER A 78 10.74 -16.73 56.40
CA SER A 78 10.69 -15.40 55.77
C SER A 78 11.41 -15.39 54.41
N ALA A 79 12.51 -16.12 54.27
CA ALA A 79 13.24 -16.22 53.00
C ALA A 79 12.44 -16.98 51.93
N ILE A 80 11.71 -18.03 52.32
CA ILE A 80 10.82 -18.76 51.43
C ILE A 80 9.64 -17.87 51.00
N GLY A 81 9.01 -17.16 51.94
CA GLY A 81 7.96 -16.19 51.63
C GLY A 81 8.42 -15.13 50.63
N GLY A 82 9.57 -14.50 50.87
CA GLY A 82 10.14 -13.50 49.96
C GLY A 82 10.48 -14.04 48.56
N ALA A 83 10.89 -15.32 48.44
CA ALA A 83 11.13 -15.94 47.14
C ALA A 83 9.83 -16.20 46.37
N LEU A 84 8.75 -16.58 47.06
CA LEU A 84 7.42 -16.74 46.46
C LEU A 84 6.85 -15.38 46.05
N ASP A 85 6.95 -14.37 46.89
CA ASP A 85 6.51 -13.01 46.58
C ASP A 85 7.25 -12.44 45.36
N LYS A 86 8.56 -12.69 45.26
CA LYS A 86 9.35 -12.31 44.08
C LYS A 86 8.88 -13.03 42.80
N ARG A 87 8.51 -14.31 42.89
CA ARG A 87 7.92 -15.04 41.75
C ARG A 87 6.55 -14.49 41.37
N ILE A 88 5.70 -14.20 42.35
CA ILE A 88 4.38 -13.60 42.12
C ILE A 88 4.53 -12.23 41.46
N ALA A 89 5.46 -11.40 41.92
CA ALA A 89 5.75 -10.10 41.33
C ALA A 89 6.21 -10.23 39.87
N GLY A 90 7.14 -11.16 39.57
CA GLY A 90 7.58 -11.39 38.20
C GLY A 90 6.49 -11.92 37.28
N ILE A 91 5.60 -12.79 37.77
CA ILE A 91 4.44 -13.27 36.99
C ILE A 91 3.45 -12.13 36.72
N ARG A 92 3.19 -11.26 37.71
CA ARG A 92 2.33 -10.08 37.51
C ARG A 92 2.91 -9.14 36.46
N GLU A 93 4.21 -8.85 36.54
CA GLU A 93 4.91 -8.01 35.56
C GLU A 93 4.81 -8.60 34.14
N GLN A 94 5.06 -9.90 33.97
CA GLN A 94 4.91 -10.58 32.67
C GLN A 94 3.45 -10.55 32.16
N LEU A 95 2.47 -10.68 33.05
CA LEU A 95 1.06 -10.64 32.68
C LEU A 95 0.64 -9.22 32.27
N ASP A 96 1.11 -8.20 32.97
CA ASP A 96 0.88 -6.79 32.65
C ASP A 96 1.54 -6.41 31.32
N GLU A 97 2.78 -6.86 31.08
CA GLU A 97 3.46 -6.70 29.79
C GLU A 97 2.71 -7.40 28.65
N ALA A 98 2.25 -8.65 28.86
CA ALA A 98 1.48 -9.38 27.87
C ALA A 98 0.13 -8.70 27.57
N ALA A 99 -0.55 -8.19 28.60
CA ALA A 99 -1.80 -7.44 28.45
C ALA A 99 -1.58 -6.13 27.68
N LYS A 100 -0.50 -5.40 28.00
CA LYS A 100 -0.10 -4.20 27.27
C LYS A 100 0.22 -4.50 25.81
N LEU A 101 0.99 -5.56 25.55
CA LEU A 101 1.35 -5.97 24.19
C LEU A 101 0.12 -6.37 23.37
N ARG A 102 -0.87 -7.03 23.99
CA ARG A 102 -2.17 -7.29 23.35
C ARG A 102 -2.92 -6.01 23.04
N ALA A 103 -3.02 -5.08 23.99
CA ALA A 103 -3.69 -3.81 23.76
C ALA A 103 -3.03 -3.01 22.63
N GLU A 104 -1.70 -2.99 22.56
CA GLU A 104 -0.94 -2.37 21.47
C GLU A 104 -1.19 -3.08 20.12
N ALA A 105 -1.24 -4.41 20.10
CA ALA A 105 -1.53 -5.16 18.88
C ALA A 105 -2.96 -4.94 18.37
N GLU A 106 -3.94 -4.86 19.29
CA GLU A 106 -5.33 -4.55 18.96
C GLU A 106 -5.49 -3.11 18.46
N ALA A 107 -4.84 -2.15 19.13
CA ALA A 107 -4.80 -0.76 18.68
C ALA A 107 -4.17 -0.63 17.29
N LEU A 108 -3.06 -1.32 17.05
CA LEU A 108 -2.38 -1.31 15.77
C LEU A 108 -3.24 -1.95 14.67
N ARG A 109 -3.93 -3.05 14.96
CA ARG A 109 -4.90 -3.64 14.02
C ARG A 109 -6.02 -2.67 13.66
N ALA A 110 -6.63 -2.02 14.66
CA ALA A 110 -7.68 -1.05 14.42
C ALA A 110 -7.17 0.14 13.58
N GLU A 111 -5.94 0.61 13.84
CA GLU A 111 -5.31 1.66 13.05
C GLU A 111 -5.08 1.23 11.59
N TYR A 112 -4.61 0.01 11.35
CA TYR A 112 -4.42 -0.51 9.99
C TYR A 112 -5.76 -0.71 9.27
N GLU A 113 -6.80 -1.20 9.93
CA GLU A 113 -8.14 -1.33 9.34
C GLU A 113 -8.72 0.05 8.98
N ALA A 114 -8.57 1.04 9.86
CA ALA A 114 -8.95 2.42 9.58
C ALA A 114 -8.15 3.01 8.40
N LYS A 115 -6.84 2.75 8.33
CA LYS A 115 -6.00 3.18 7.19
C LYS A 115 -6.39 2.50 5.88
N LEU A 116 -6.71 1.20 5.91
CA LEU A 116 -7.13 0.46 4.72
C LEU A 116 -8.47 0.98 4.19
N THR A 117 -9.44 1.22 5.07
CA THR A 117 -10.74 1.77 4.68
C THR A 117 -10.62 3.22 4.17
N ALA A 118 -9.79 4.04 4.82
CA ALA A 118 -9.50 5.39 4.35
C ALA A 118 -8.80 5.38 2.98
N ALA A 119 -7.80 4.53 2.77
CA ALA A 119 -7.09 4.40 1.50
C ALA A 119 -7.99 3.87 0.38
N ALA A 120 -8.88 2.92 0.68
CA ALA A 120 -9.86 2.43 -0.28
C ALA A 120 -10.82 3.56 -0.72
N LYS A 121 -11.33 4.34 0.24
CA LYS A 121 -12.17 5.50 -0.05
C LYS A 121 -11.42 6.57 -0.86
N GLU A 122 -10.18 6.87 -0.49
CA GLU A 122 -9.36 7.84 -1.22
C GLU A 122 -9.09 7.38 -2.67
N ALA A 123 -8.88 6.08 -2.89
CA ALA A 123 -8.72 5.51 -4.22
C ALA A 123 -10.01 5.60 -5.05
N GLU A 124 -11.18 5.36 -4.44
CA GLU A 124 -12.49 5.56 -5.08
C GLU A 124 -12.71 7.04 -5.43
N ASP A 125 -12.46 7.95 -4.49
CA ASP A 125 -12.57 9.40 -4.71
C ASP A 125 -11.58 9.88 -5.78
N MET A 126 -10.39 9.29 -5.86
CA MET A 126 -9.40 9.57 -6.90
C MET A 126 -9.89 9.11 -8.28
N ARG A 127 -10.48 7.91 -8.36
CA ARG A 127 -11.06 7.40 -9.61
C ARG A 127 -12.23 8.25 -10.08
N ALA A 128 -13.17 8.58 -9.19
CA ALA A 128 -14.31 9.43 -9.52
C ALA A 128 -13.87 10.81 -10.03
N ARG A 129 -12.89 11.44 -9.37
CA ARG A 129 -12.31 12.71 -9.85
C ARG A 129 -11.59 12.58 -11.18
N ALA A 130 -10.87 11.48 -11.40
CA ALA A 130 -10.20 11.25 -12.67
C ALA A 130 -11.18 11.03 -13.83
N GLU A 131 -12.30 10.36 -13.58
CA GLU A 131 -13.39 10.19 -14.55
C GLU A 131 -14.07 11.52 -14.88
N GLU A 132 -14.41 12.32 -13.86
CA GLU A 132 -14.99 13.65 -14.03
C GLU A 132 -14.06 14.58 -14.82
N GLU A 133 -12.77 14.59 -14.48
CA GLU A 133 -11.76 15.40 -15.17
C GLU A 133 -11.57 14.92 -16.62
N ALA A 134 -11.57 13.59 -16.85
CA ALA A 134 -11.48 13.04 -18.20
C ALA A 134 -12.69 13.45 -19.06
N ASP A 135 -13.90 13.41 -18.51
CA ASP A 135 -15.11 13.85 -19.19
C ASP A 135 -15.08 15.35 -19.50
N HIS A 136 -14.59 16.16 -18.55
CA HIS A 136 -14.40 17.59 -18.75
C HIS A 136 -13.38 17.89 -19.86
N ILE A 137 -12.22 17.22 -19.85
CA ILE A 137 -11.20 17.33 -20.89
C ILE A 137 -11.76 16.92 -22.25
N LEU A 138 -12.53 15.83 -22.32
CA LEU A 138 -13.16 15.38 -23.56
C LEU A 138 -14.19 16.38 -24.08
N ALA A 139 -15.00 16.97 -23.20
CA ALA A 139 -15.96 17.99 -23.57
C ALA A 139 -15.26 19.25 -24.11
N GLN A 140 -14.23 19.73 -23.40
CA GLN A 140 -13.43 20.86 -23.82
C GLN A 140 -12.71 20.60 -25.14
N ALA A 141 -12.09 19.44 -25.30
CA ALA A 141 -11.40 19.06 -26.54
C ALA A 141 -12.36 18.99 -27.74
N LYS A 142 -13.61 18.52 -27.55
CA LYS A 142 -14.64 18.53 -28.59
C LYS A 142 -15.05 19.94 -28.98
N GLN A 143 -15.22 20.82 -28.00
CA GLN A 143 -15.54 22.22 -28.23
C GLN A 143 -14.40 22.92 -28.99
N ASP A 144 -13.17 22.78 -28.52
CA ASP A 144 -11.97 23.35 -29.15
C ASP A 144 -11.78 22.82 -30.58
N ALA A 145 -12.02 21.54 -30.82
CA ALA A 145 -11.96 20.95 -32.15
C ALA A 145 -13.02 21.55 -33.09
N THR A 146 -14.24 21.74 -32.61
CA THR A 146 -15.34 22.34 -33.38
C THR A 146 -15.02 23.81 -33.71
N ASP A 147 -14.50 24.56 -32.73
CA ASP A 147 -14.05 25.93 -32.93
C ASP A 147 -12.89 26.03 -33.94
N LEU A 148 -11.92 25.10 -33.86
CA LEU A 148 -10.81 25.03 -34.80
C LEU A 148 -11.31 24.75 -36.22
N ILE A 149 -12.23 23.81 -36.39
CA ILE A 149 -12.83 23.48 -37.68
C ILE A 149 -13.58 24.70 -38.22
N GLY A 150 -14.40 25.36 -37.41
CA GLY A 150 -15.13 26.57 -37.81
C GLY A 150 -14.19 27.69 -38.25
N ARG A 151 -13.10 27.94 -37.51
CA ARG A 151 -12.07 28.93 -37.90
C ARG A 151 -11.39 28.54 -39.21
N ARG A 152 -11.05 27.27 -39.40
CA ARG A 152 -10.42 26.78 -40.64
C ARG A 152 -11.35 26.88 -41.85
N GLN A 153 -12.62 26.56 -41.66
CA GLN A 153 -13.64 26.72 -42.69
C GLN A 153 -13.75 28.19 -43.11
N LYS A 154 -13.90 29.11 -42.14
CA LYS A 154 -13.96 30.54 -42.43
C LYS A 154 -12.71 31.05 -43.16
N MET A 155 -11.52 30.65 -42.73
CA MET A 155 -10.27 31.00 -43.43
C MET A 155 -10.23 30.45 -44.87
N ALA A 156 -10.78 29.27 -45.12
CA ALA A 156 -10.86 28.71 -46.47
C ALA A 156 -11.87 29.47 -47.33
N GLU A 157 -13.04 29.78 -46.79
CA GLU A 157 -14.07 30.61 -47.44
C GLU A 157 -13.53 32.00 -47.79
N ASP A 158 -12.83 32.66 -46.85
CA ASP A 158 -12.21 33.96 -47.07
C ASP A 158 -11.13 33.90 -48.18
N LYS A 159 -10.33 32.83 -48.22
CA LYS A 159 -9.34 32.60 -49.28
C LYS A 159 -9.99 32.37 -50.65
N ILE A 160 -11.06 31.58 -50.70
CA ILE A 160 -11.83 31.33 -51.93
C ILE A 160 -12.41 32.65 -52.44
N ALA A 161 -13.08 33.43 -51.58
CA ALA A 161 -13.64 34.72 -51.95
C ALA A 161 -12.58 35.71 -52.45
N ALA A 162 -11.39 35.73 -51.83
CA ALA A 162 -10.26 36.54 -52.30
C ALA A 162 -9.72 36.07 -53.67
N ALA A 163 -9.62 34.76 -53.87
CA ALA A 163 -9.21 34.17 -55.14
C ALA A 163 -10.23 34.44 -56.26
N GLU A 164 -11.52 34.34 -55.98
CA GLU A 164 -12.60 34.66 -56.92
C GLU A 164 -12.55 36.13 -57.36
N ARG A 165 -12.41 37.06 -56.41
CA ARG A 165 -12.25 38.50 -56.73
C ARG A 165 -11.04 38.74 -57.62
N THR A 166 -9.94 38.06 -57.33
CA THR A 166 -8.71 38.15 -58.13
C THR A 166 -8.90 37.56 -59.53
N ALA A 167 -9.55 36.40 -59.65
CA ALA A 167 -9.85 35.76 -60.92
C ALA A 167 -10.76 36.62 -61.80
N ILE A 168 -11.81 37.19 -61.23
CA ILE A 168 -12.71 38.13 -61.94
C ILE A 168 -11.94 39.34 -62.44
N ALA A 169 -11.06 39.93 -61.60
CA ALA A 169 -10.22 41.05 -62.00
C ALA A 169 -9.27 40.68 -63.15
N GLN A 170 -8.66 39.49 -63.11
CA GLN A 170 -7.81 39.00 -64.20
C GLN A 170 -8.57 38.77 -65.50
N VAL A 171 -9.78 38.18 -65.45
CA VAL A 171 -10.61 37.98 -66.65
C VAL A 171 -10.99 39.33 -67.27
N ARG A 172 -11.40 40.31 -66.45
CA ARG A 172 -11.69 41.68 -66.94
C ARG A 172 -10.48 42.34 -67.57
N ALA A 173 -9.31 42.22 -66.94
CA ALA A 173 -8.07 42.77 -67.48
C ALA A 173 -7.70 42.13 -68.82
N ARG A 174 -7.80 40.81 -68.94
CA ARG A 174 -7.54 40.08 -70.20
C ARG A 174 -8.54 40.47 -71.29
N ALA A 175 -9.82 40.59 -70.96
CA ALA A 175 -10.85 41.02 -71.89
C ALA A 175 -10.60 42.45 -72.40
N ALA A 176 -10.24 43.37 -71.50
CA ALA A 176 -9.86 44.73 -71.87
C ALA A 176 -8.62 44.77 -72.77
N GLN A 177 -7.58 43.99 -72.46
CA GLN A 177 -6.38 43.87 -73.29
C GLN A 177 -6.71 43.31 -74.68
N ALA A 178 -7.53 42.26 -74.77
CA ALA A 178 -7.94 41.68 -76.04
C ALA A 178 -8.79 42.66 -76.88
N ALA A 179 -9.71 43.40 -76.24
CA ALA A 179 -10.51 44.43 -76.89
C ALA A 179 -9.63 45.57 -77.42
N THR A 180 -8.67 46.06 -76.63
CA THR A 180 -7.72 47.10 -77.06
C THR A 180 -6.86 46.63 -78.21
N ALA A 181 -6.31 45.41 -78.16
CA ALA A 181 -5.50 44.85 -79.25
C ALA A 181 -6.30 44.65 -80.55
N ALA A 182 -7.56 44.22 -80.44
CA ALA A 182 -8.47 44.12 -81.59
C ALA A 182 -8.80 45.51 -82.17
N ALA A 183 -9.06 46.50 -81.30
CA ALA A 183 -9.29 47.88 -81.72
C ALA A 183 -8.05 48.49 -82.40
N GLU A 184 -6.85 48.25 -81.87
CA GLU A 184 -5.58 48.69 -82.47
C GLU A 184 -5.40 48.10 -83.87
N THR A 185 -5.69 46.80 -84.04
CA THR A 185 -5.61 46.12 -85.35
C THR A 185 -6.63 46.69 -86.33
N LEU A 186 -7.88 46.87 -85.90
CA LEU A 186 -8.95 47.42 -86.75
C LEU A 186 -8.65 48.88 -87.16
N ILE A 187 -8.13 49.69 -86.23
CA ILE A 187 -7.67 51.05 -86.53
C ILE A 187 -6.55 50.98 -87.57
N ALA A 188 -5.53 50.15 -87.38
CA ALA A 188 -4.42 50.02 -88.33
C ALA A 188 -4.86 49.59 -89.74
N GLU A 189 -5.87 48.72 -89.86
CA GLU A 189 -6.42 48.26 -91.15
C GLU A 189 -7.28 49.31 -91.86
N HIS A 190 -8.03 50.12 -91.11
CA HIS A 190 -8.96 51.13 -91.65
C HIS A 190 -8.41 52.56 -91.65
N HIS A 191 -7.15 52.75 -91.26
CA HIS A 191 -6.51 54.06 -91.22
C HIS A 191 -6.05 54.51 -92.60
N ASP A 192 -6.75 55.50 -93.17
CA ASP A 192 -6.37 56.17 -94.41
C ASP A 192 -6.15 57.68 -94.21
N ALA A 193 -5.50 58.33 -95.17
CA ALA A 193 -5.17 59.76 -95.11
C ALA A 193 -6.41 60.68 -95.02
N ALA A 194 -7.60 60.19 -95.42
CA ALA A 194 -8.85 60.93 -95.29
C ALA A 194 -9.37 60.91 -93.84
N SER A 195 -9.25 59.76 -93.17
CA SER A 195 -9.58 59.58 -91.75
C SER A 195 -8.68 60.41 -90.84
N ASP A 196 -7.38 60.48 -91.14
CA ASP A 196 -6.41 61.33 -90.44
C ASP A 196 -6.82 62.80 -90.45
N LYS A 197 -7.14 63.33 -91.65
CA LYS A 197 -7.53 64.72 -91.81
C LYS A 197 -8.80 65.05 -91.01
N ALA A 198 -9.79 64.16 -91.02
CA ALA A 198 -11.02 64.32 -90.25
C ALA A 198 -10.78 64.30 -88.73
N LEU A 199 -9.88 63.44 -88.24
CA LEU A 199 -9.50 63.38 -86.82
C LEU A 199 -8.76 64.65 -86.38
N VAL A 200 -7.82 65.16 -87.20
CA VAL A 200 -7.09 66.41 -86.94
C VAL A 200 -8.04 67.61 -86.91
N ASP A 201 -8.93 67.74 -87.90
CA ASP A 201 -9.92 68.82 -87.94
C ASP A 201 -10.86 68.77 -86.73
N SER A 202 -11.28 67.57 -86.30
CA SER A 202 -12.13 67.38 -85.11
C SER A 202 -11.40 67.70 -83.79
N ALA A 203 -10.12 67.33 -83.67
CA ALA A 203 -9.29 67.69 -82.52
C ALA A 203 -9.04 69.21 -82.43
N ILE A 204 -8.74 69.86 -83.56
CA ILE A 204 -8.61 71.32 -83.65
C ILE A 204 -9.93 72.01 -83.26
N LYS A 205 -11.06 71.49 -83.74
CA LYS A 205 -12.40 72.01 -83.41
C LYS A 205 -12.77 71.79 -81.93
N GLY A 206 -12.38 70.66 -81.34
CA GLY A 206 -12.57 70.34 -79.93
C GLY A 206 -11.77 71.27 -79.00
N LEU A 207 -10.51 71.55 -79.35
CA LEU A 207 -9.68 72.54 -78.65
C LEU A 207 -10.23 73.97 -78.80
N GLY A 208 -10.83 74.29 -79.94
CA GLY A 208 -11.53 75.56 -80.16
C GLY A 208 -12.87 75.70 -79.44
N SER A 209 -13.41 74.62 -78.86
CA SER A 209 -14.69 74.61 -78.12
C SER A 209 -14.55 74.60 -76.59
N LEU A 210 -13.33 74.40 -76.09
CA LEU A 210 -12.99 74.40 -74.66
C LEU A 210 -12.50 75.78 -74.17
N ASN A 211 -12.66 76.81 -75.00
CA ASN A 211 -12.42 78.23 -74.70
C ASN A 211 -13.65 79.04 -75.15
#